data_AF-A0A969MQQ1-F1
#
_entry.id   AF-A0A969MQQ1-F1
#
_cell.length_a   1.000
_cell.length_b   1.000
_cell.length_c   1.000
_cell.angle_alpha   90.00
_cell.angle_beta   90.00
_cell.angle_gamma   90.00
#
_symmetry.space_group_name_H-M   'P 1'
#
loop_
_entity.id
_entity.type
_entity.pdbx_description
1 polymer ?
#
loop_
_entity_poly.entity_id
_entity_poly.type
_entity_poly.pdbx_seq_one_letter_code
_entity_poly.pdbx_strand_id
1 'polypeptide(L)'
;MGLVPTCGNRNTVKKYIKLYGLDISHFFVPRNVSQLKHRQELDLILVSGSTYTKTTHLKNRLYKEGIFKRRCCLCGQGEQWHGMKISLILDHKNGINDDNRIENLRILCPNCNAGQETFCRGRKHTTKTNKKDKIQSIIENSTKLRVVIRPSLETLTKEIEEFGYVGVGRKYGVSDNAIRKWIKFYKKY
;
A
#
# COMPACT_ATOMS: atom_id res chain seq x y z
N MET A 1 31.68 -19.49 -4.14
CA MET A 1 31.23 -18.13 -3.77
C MET A 1 30.11 -18.09 -2.71
N GLY A 2 29.55 -19.22 -2.24
CA GLY A 2 28.58 -19.21 -1.12
C GLY A 2 27.31 -18.38 -1.36
N LEU A 3 27.03 -18.06 -2.62
CA LEU A 3 25.95 -17.18 -3.02
C LEU A 3 24.66 -18.00 -3.17
N VAL A 4 23.60 -17.57 -2.47
CA VAL A 4 22.27 -18.19 -2.59
C VAL A 4 21.76 -18.01 -4.02
N PRO A 5 21.23 -19.06 -4.69
CA PRO A 5 20.74 -18.98 -6.06
C PRO A 5 19.38 -18.28 -6.12
N THR A 6 19.38 -16.95 -5.97
CA THR A 6 18.19 -16.10 -6.09
C THR A 6 18.31 -15.13 -7.27
N CYS A 7 17.18 -14.69 -7.81
CA CYS A 7 17.11 -13.81 -8.99
C CYS A 7 17.90 -12.48 -8.83
N GLY A 8 18.11 -12.01 -7.60
CA GLY A 8 18.81 -10.75 -7.30
C GLY A 8 20.32 -10.80 -7.51
N ASN A 9 20.93 -11.98 -7.62
CA ASN A 9 22.39 -12.11 -7.56
C ASN A 9 23.08 -12.21 -8.93
N ARG A 10 22.30 -12.13 -10.02
CA ARG A 10 22.81 -12.30 -11.39
C ARG A 10 23.85 -11.23 -11.77
N ASN A 11 23.66 -10.00 -11.29
CA ASN A 11 24.60 -8.91 -11.56
C ASN A 11 25.91 -9.07 -10.78
N THR A 12 25.84 -9.56 -9.54
CA THR A 12 27.02 -9.87 -8.71
C THR A 12 27.87 -10.96 -9.35
N VAL A 13 27.24 -12.04 -9.82
CA VAL A 13 27.94 -13.13 -10.51
C VAL A 13 28.63 -12.63 -11.79
N LYS A 14 27.94 -11.83 -12.61
CA LYS A 14 28.54 -11.19 -13.80
C LYS A 14 29.75 -10.31 -13.46
N LYS A 15 29.68 -9.54 -12.37
CA LYS A 15 30.79 -8.71 -11.90
C LYS A 15 32.03 -9.56 -11.59
N TYR A 16 31.86 -10.66 -10.85
CA TYR A 16 32.99 -11.50 -10.47
C TYR A 16 33.54 -12.35 -11.62
N ILE A 17 32.69 -12.81 -12.55
CA ILE A 17 33.15 -13.45 -13.80
C ILE A 17 34.13 -12.52 -14.54
N LYS A 18 33.78 -11.23 -14.66
CA LYS A 18 34.65 -10.23 -15.29
C LYS A 18 35.91 -9.94 -14.48
N LEU A 19 35.78 -9.82 -13.16
CA LEU A 19 36.91 -9.51 -12.26
C LEU A 19 38.00 -10.59 -12.28
N TYR A 20 37.58 -11.86 -12.27
CA TYR A 20 38.49 -13.00 -12.23
C TYR A 20 38.79 -13.59 -13.61
N GLY A 21 38.30 -12.98 -14.70
CA GLY A 21 38.54 -13.46 -16.06
C GLY A 21 38.06 -14.89 -16.28
N LEU A 22 36.94 -15.29 -15.66
CA LEU A 22 36.44 -16.66 -15.75
C LEU A 22 35.85 -16.90 -17.14
N ASP A 23 36.31 -17.97 -17.81
CA ASP A 23 35.71 -18.39 -19.07
C ASP A 23 34.33 -19.04 -18.83
N ILE A 24 33.32 -18.45 -19.45
CA ILE A 24 31.92 -18.90 -19.40
C ILE A 24 31.38 -19.30 -20.79
N SER A 25 32.26 -19.39 -21.79
CA SER A 25 31.89 -19.75 -23.17
C SER A 25 31.14 -21.08 -23.26
N HIS A 26 31.54 -22.07 -22.44
CA HIS A 26 30.91 -23.40 -22.38
C HIS A 26 29.48 -23.40 -21.82
N PHE A 27 29.05 -22.34 -21.13
CA PHE A 27 27.67 -22.18 -20.64
C PHE A 27 26.73 -21.52 -21.68
N PHE A 28 27.16 -21.37 -22.93
CA PHE A 28 26.33 -20.81 -23.98
C PHE A 28 25.15 -21.74 -24.28
N VAL A 29 23.98 -21.40 -23.73
CA VAL A 29 22.70 -21.94 -24.19
C VAL A 29 22.25 -21.06 -25.35
N PRO A 30 22.15 -21.57 -26.59
CA PRO A 30 21.60 -20.80 -27.69
C PRO A 30 20.22 -20.29 -27.28
N ARG A 31 20.02 -18.97 -27.40
CA ARG A 31 18.68 -18.40 -27.18
C ARG A 31 17.77 -19.06 -28.21
N ASN A 32 16.88 -19.94 -27.75
CA ASN A 32 15.69 -20.26 -28.51
C ASN A 32 14.99 -18.92 -28.74
N VAL A 33 15.10 -18.42 -29.97
CA VAL A 33 14.28 -17.32 -30.47
C VAL A 33 12.88 -17.91 -30.52
N SER A 34 12.20 -17.83 -29.36
CA SER A 34 10.79 -18.17 -29.24
C SER A 34 10.07 -17.48 -30.39
N GLN A 35 9.25 -18.24 -31.13
CA GLN A 35 8.37 -17.69 -32.16
C GLN A 35 7.74 -16.40 -31.63
N LEU A 36 7.82 -15.33 -32.41
CA LEU A 36 7.23 -14.04 -32.06
C LEU A 36 5.76 -14.29 -31.74
N LYS A 37 5.36 -14.12 -30.48
CA LYS A 37 3.95 -14.30 -30.10
C LYS A 37 3.12 -13.33 -30.94
N HIS A 38 2.12 -13.86 -31.64
CA HIS A 38 1.18 -13.05 -32.40
C HIS A 38 0.53 -12.02 -31.47
N ARG A 39 0.47 -10.75 -31.92
CA ARG A 39 -0.21 -9.70 -31.16
C ARG A 39 -1.71 -10.02 -31.18
N GLN A 40 -2.33 -10.23 -30.02
CA GLN A 40 -3.79 -10.42 -29.93
C GLN A 40 -4.52 -9.22 -30.53
N GLU A 41 -5.65 -9.40 -31.19
CA GLU A 41 -6.47 -8.29 -31.73
C GLU A 41 -7.09 -7.43 -30.61
N LEU A 42 -7.47 -6.19 -30.92
CA LEU A 42 -8.05 -5.28 -29.93
C LEU A 42 -9.46 -5.72 -29.51
N ASP A 43 -10.25 -6.24 -30.45
CA ASP A 43 -11.64 -6.63 -30.19
C ASP A 43 -11.75 -7.76 -29.16
N LEU A 44 -10.74 -8.64 -29.12
CA LEU A 44 -10.63 -9.68 -28.07
C LEU A 44 -10.21 -9.13 -26.70
N ILE A 45 -9.65 -7.92 -26.66
CA ILE A 45 -9.14 -7.28 -25.45
C ILE A 45 -10.17 -6.31 -24.86
N LEU A 46 -10.87 -5.55 -25.69
CA LEU A 46 -11.79 -4.47 -25.31
C LEU A 46 -13.17 -5.00 -24.94
N VAL A 47 -13.17 -6.03 -24.10
CA VAL A 47 -14.36 -6.74 -23.60
C VAL A 47 -14.37 -6.75 -22.08
N SER A 48 -15.52 -7.08 -21.50
CA SER A 48 -15.63 -7.35 -20.07
C SER A 48 -15.00 -8.70 -19.72
N GLY A 49 -14.34 -8.82 -18.57
CA GLY A 49 -13.66 -10.06 -18.15
C GLY A 49 -12.41 -10.39 -18.96
N SER A 50 -11.74 -9.37 -19.50
CA SER A 50 -10.57 -9.54 -20.35
C SER A 50 -9.38 -10.13 -19.58
N THR A 51 -8.69 -11.10 -20.20
CA THR A 51 -7.43 -11.65 -19.65
C THR A 51 -6.26 -10.67 -19.76
N TYR A 52 -6.48 -9.54 -20.43
CA TYR A 52 -5.49 -8.49 -20.62
C TYR A 52 -5.40 -7.58 -19.38
N THR A 53 -4.73 -8.06 -18.34
CA THR A 53 -4.69 -7.41 -17.01
C THR A 53 -3.67 -6.26 -16.89
N LYS A 54 -2.70 -6.17 -17.81
CA LYS A 54 -1.65 -5.15 -17.74
C LYS A 54 -2.13 -3.80 -18.27
N THR A 55 -2.73 -3.01 -17.40
CA THR A 55 -3.27 -1.66 -17.71
C THR A 55 -2.27 -0.75 -18.41
N THR A 56 -0.98 -0.77 -18.02
CA THR A 56 0.07 0.03 -18.68
C THR A 56 0.27 -0.38 -20.13
N HIS A 57 0.22 -1.67 -20.44
CA HIS A 57 0.36 -2.16 -21.81
C HIS A 57 -0.87 -1.79 -22.63
N LEU A 58 -2.06 -1.91 -22.04
CA LEU A 58 -3.32 -1.54 -22.68
C LEU A 58 -3.32 -0.06 -23.02
N LYS A 59 -3.00 0.80 -22.06
CA LYS A 59 -2.83 2.24 -22.25
C LYS A 59 -1.88 2.57 -23.41
N ASN A 60 -0.69 1.98 -23.40
CA ASN A 60 0.30 2.21 -24.44
C ASN A 60 -0.18 1.74 -25.82
N ARG A 61 -0.92 0.63 -25.87
CA ARG A 61 -1.52 0.11 -27.10
C ARG A 61 -2.60 1.06 -27.61
N LEU A 62 -3.53 1.46 -26.77
CA LEU A 62 -4.61 2.39 -27.13
C LEU A 62 -4.08 3.74 -27.65
N TYR A 63 -2.94 4.20 -27.15
CA TYR A 63 -2.26 5.37 -27.72
C TYR A 63 -1.66 5.12 -29.10
N LYS A 64 -1.04 3.95 -29.32
CA LYS A 64 -0.45 3.61 -30.62
C LYS A 64 -1.50 3.47 -31.71
N GLU A 65 -2.66 2.92 -31.35
CA GLU A 65 -3.79 2.69 -32.25
C GLU A 65 -4.64 3.97 -32.43
N GLY A 66 -4.27 5.09 -31.79
CA GLY A 66 -4.95 6.37 -31.95
C GLY A 66 -6.32 6.48 -31.26
N ILE A 67 -6.78 5.44 -30.56
CA ILE A 67 -8.08 5.38 -29.88
C ILE A 67 -8.18 6.44 -28.77
N PHE A 68 -7.12 6.59 -27.99
CA PHE A 68 -7.04 7.62 -26.95
C PHE A 68 -5.92 8.63 -27.25
N LYS A 69 -6.19 9.89 -26.92
CA LYS A 69 -5.19 10.96 -26.95
C LYS A 69 -4.40 10.98 -25.64
N ARG A 70 -3.14 11.43 -25.69
CA ARG A 70 -2.28 11.63 -24.50
C ARG A 70 -2.64 12.91 -23.73
N ARG A 71 -3.91 13.03 -23.35
CA ARG A 71 -4.44 14.13 -22.55
C ARG A 71 -5.54 13.63 -21.62
N CYS A 72 -5.66 14.26 -20.47
CA CYS A 72 -6.76 14.03 -19.54
C CYS A 72 -8.10 14.36 -20.23
N CYS A 73 -9.09 13.49 -20.12
CA CYS A 73 -10.42 13.74 -20.67
C CYS A 73 -11.25 14.74 -19.86
N LEU A 74 -10.87 15.00 -18.60
CA LEU A 74 -11.60 15.93 -17.72
C LEU A 74 -11.04 17.36 -17.78
N CYS A 75 -9.75 17.53 -17.52
CA CYS A 75 -9.13 18.86 -17.45
C CYS A 75 -8.23 19.20 -18.65
N GLY A 76 -8.08 18.30 -19.62
CA GLY A 76 -7.22 18.52 -20.79
C GLY A 76 -5.70 18.40 -20.53
N GLN A 77 -5.27 18.26 -19.28
CA GLN A 77 -3.86 18.15 -18.89
C GLN A 77 -3.12 17.05 -19.70
N GLY A 78 -2.03 17.43 -20.36
CA GLY A 78 -1.15 16.51 -21.09
C GLY A 78 -0.08 15.86 -20.21
N GLU A 79 0.95 15.30 -20.84
CA GLU A 79 2.10 14.70 -20.14
C GLU A 79 3.11 15.75 -19.63
N GLN A 80 3.02 17.02 -20.04
CA GLN A 80 3.92 18.08 -19.57
C GLN A 80 3.27 18.86 -18.41
N TRP A 81 3.94 18.92 -17.26
CA TRP A 81 3.46 19.55 -16.05
C TRP A 81 4.61 20.25 -15.32
N HIS A 82 4.58 21.58 -15.23
CA HIS A 82 5.65 22.40 -14.59
C HIS A 82 7.08 22.03 -15.03
N GLY A 83 7.29 21.86 -16.34
CA GLY A 83 8.60 21.45 -16.89
C GLY A 83 8.98 19.99 -16.66
N MET A 84 8.15 19.21 -15.96
CA MET A 84 8.34 17.77 -15.74
C MET A 84 7.39 16.95 -16.61
N LYS A 85 7.78 15.70 -16.90
CA LYS A 85 6.89 14.76 -17.57
C LYS A 85 6.10 13.94 -16.55
N ILE A 86 4.78 14.03 -16.58
CA ILE A 86 3.87 13.20 -15.78
C ILE A 86 3.25 12.09 -16.63
N SER A 87 3.02 10.94 -16.01
CA SER A 87 2.27 9.85 -16.64
C SER A 87 0.77 10.05 -16.45
N LEU A 88 0.02 10.00 -17.53
CA LEU A 88 -1.44 9.88 -17.47
C LEU A 88 -1.84 8.45 -17.11
N ILE A 89 -3.00 8.32 -16.49
CA ILE A 89 -3.56 7.09 -15.92
C ILE A 89 -4.69 6.63 -16.84
N LEU A 90 -4.72 5.33 -17.16
CA LEU A 90 -5.89 4.70 -17.76
C LEU A 90 -6.79 4.25 -16.61
N ASP A 91 -7.93 4.89 -16.49
CA ASP A 91 -8.90 4.70 -15.41
C ASP A 91 -10.12 3.95 -15.92
N HIS A 92 -10.63 3.05 -15.08
CA HIS A 92 -11.86 2.29 -15.29
C HIS A 92 -12.99 2.98 -14.53
N LYS A 93 -14.00 3.50 -15.25
CA LYS A 93 -15.10 4.27 -14.67
C LYS A 93 -15.84 3.50 -13.58
N ASN A 94 -16.03 2.20 -13.76
CA ASN A 94 -16.66 1.31 -12.78
C ASN A 94 -15.72 0.77 -11.69
N GLY A 95 -14.40 1.02 -11.80
CA GLY A 95 -13.39 0.52 -10.87
C GLY A 95 -13.10 -0.98 -10.97
N ILE A 96 -13.61 -1.65 -12.01
CA ILE A 96 -13.37 -3.07 -12.28
C ILE A 96 -12.22 -3.17 -13.29
N ASN A 97 -11.13 -3.85 -12.93
CA ASN A 97 -9.87 -3.83 -13.67
C ASN A 97 -9.83 -4.75 -14.91
N ASP A 98 -10.73 -5.73 -15.02
CA ASP A 98 -10.85 -6.63 -16.16
C ASP A 98 -11.94 -6.19 -17.16
N ASP A 99 -12.69 -5.13 -16.86
CA ASP A 99 -13.68 -4.55 -17.76
C ASP A 99 -13.04 -3.53 -18.71
N ASN A 100 -12.42 -4.04 -19.79
CA ASN A 100 -11.64 -3.24 -20.73
C ASN A 100 -12.46 -2.64 -21.88
N ARG A 101 -13.79 -2.65 -21.80
CA ARG A 101 -14.65 -2.04 -22.82
C ARG A 101 -14.34 -0.55 -22.98
N ILE A 102 -14.33 -0.05 -24.22
CA ILE A 102 -13.91 1.33 -24.54
C ILE A 102 -14.72 2.35 -23.75
N GLU A 103 -16.03 2.14 -23.61
CA GLU A 103 -16.93 3.01 -22.88
C GLU A 103 -16.62 3.09 -21.37
N ASN A 104 -16.01 2.05 -20.81
CA ASN A 104 -15.60 2.00 -19.41
C ASN A 104 -14.21 2.62 -19.17
N LEU A 105 -13.40 2.76 -20.22
CA LEU A 105 -12.05 3.29 -20.13
C LEU A 105 -12.01 4.81 -20.33
N ARG A 106 -11.09 5.48 -19.63
CA ARG A 106 -10.76 6.89 -19.85
C ARG A 106 -9.34 7.21 -19.45
N ILE A 107 -8.78 8.27 -20.03
CA ILE A 107 -7.44 8.78 -19.67
C ILE A 107 -7.57 9.97 -18.74
N LEU A 108 -6.95 9.88 -17.56
CA LEU A 108 -6.95 10.93 -16.54
C LEU A 108 -5.52 11.36 -16.18
N CYS A 109 -5.33 12.63 -15.80
CA CYS A 109 -4.11 13.04 -15.12
C CYS A 109 -4.14 12.58 -13.65
N PRO A 110 -2.99 12.53 -12.96
CA PRO A 110 -2.92 12.12 -11.56
C PRO A 110 -3.88 12.88 -10.63
N ASN A 111 -4.03 14.18 -10.85
CA ASN A 111 -4.88 15.04 -10.02
C ASN A 111 -6.38 14.74 -10.22
N CYS A 112 -6.83 14.63 -11.47
CA CYS A 112 -8.23 14.28 -11.76
C CYS A 112 -8.56 12.84 -11.35
N ASN A 113 -7.60 11.93 -11.53
CA ASN A 113 -7.75 10.54 -11.11
C ASN A 113 -7.96 10.43 -9.60
N ALA A 114 -7.24 11.23 -8.80
CA ALA A 114 -7.39 11.26 -7.35
C ALA A 114 -8.79 11.67 -6.87
N GLY A 115 -9.53 12.45 -7.68
CA GLY A 115 -10.90 12.87 -7.41
C GLY A 115 -11.98 11.87 -7.83
N GLN A 116 -11.62 10.73 -8.44
CA GLN A 116 -12.61 9.75 -8.88
C GLN A 116 -13.09 8.91 -7.70
N GLU A 117 -14.37 8.54 -7.71
CA GLU A 117 -14.94 7.72 -6.64
C GLU A 117 -14.27 6.35 -6.53
N THR A 118 -13.78 5.81 -7.65
CA THR A 118 -13.10 4.50 -7.76
C THR A 118 -11.62 4.56 -7.38
N PHE A 119 -11.08 5.76 -7.14
CA PHE A 119 -9.67 5.94 -6.81
C PHE A 119 -9.29 5.23 -5.50
N CYS A 120 -8.18 4.49 -5.53
CA CYS A 120 -7.59 3.86 -4.35
C CYS A 120 -8.57 3.07 -3.45
N ARG A 121 -9.59 2.43 -4.03
CA ARG A 121 -10.55 1.56 -3.30
C ARG A 121 -9.94 0.27 -2.71
N GLY A 122 -8.62 0.23 -2.50
CA GLY A 122 -7.93 -0.84 -1.79
C GLY A 122 -8.39 -0.93 -0.34
N ARG A 123 -9.07 -2.04 -0.01
CA ARG A 123 -9.81 -2.36 1.22
C ARG A 123 -11.01 -1.43 1.46
N LYS A 124 -12.20 -2.04 1.54
CA LYS A 124 -13.47 -1.39 1.94
C LYS A 124 -13.19 -0.37 3.03
N HIS A 125 -13.58 0.89 2.80
CA HIS A 125 -13.65 1.87 3.87
C HIS A 125 -14.35 1.19 5.05
N THR A 126 -13.62 0.97 6.16
CA THR A 126 -14.27 0.67 7.42
C THR A 126 -15.30 1.77 7.61
N THR A 127 -16.57 1.39 7.70
CA THR A 127 -17.67 2.33 7.96
C THR A 127 -17.23 3.30 9.05
N LYS A 128 -17.50 4.60 8.89
CA LYS A 128 -17.15 5.63 9.88
C LYS A 128 -17.79 5.21 11.21
N THR A 129 -17.04 4.51 12.05
CA THR A 129 -17.49 4.10 13.38
C THR A 129 -17.67 5.39 14.17
N ASN A 130 -18.78 5.51 14.89
CA ASN A 130 -19.05 6.70 15.68
C ASN A 130 -17.84 6.95 16.61
N LYS A 131 -17.40 8.20 16.72
CA LYS A 131 -16.20 8.55 17.49
C LYS A 131 -16.32 8.08 18.94
N LYS A 132 -17.55 8.06 19.49
CA LYS A 132 -17.86 7.51 20.82
C LYS A 132 -17.63 6.00 20.89
N ASP A 133 -18.21 5.23 19.96
CA ASP A 133 -18.06 3.77 19.91
C ASP A 133 -16.60 3.33 19.72
N LYS A 134 -15.83 4.12 18.95
CA LYS A 134 -14.40 3.91 18.78
C LYS A 134 -13.61 4.17 20.06
N ILE A 135 -13.93 5.22 20.82
CA ILE A 135 -13.27 5.49 22.11
C ILE A 135 -13.63 4.40 23.13
N GLN A 136 -14.89 3.99 23.19
CA GLN A 136 -15.37 2.95 24.09
C GLN A 136 -14.65 1.61 23.86
N SER A 137 -14.57 1.17 22.60
CA SER A 137 -13.85 -0.06 22.24
C SER A 137 -12.33 0.01 22.49
N ILE A 138 -11.71 1.19 22.38
CA ILE A 138 -10.30 1.39 22.76
C ILE A 138 -10.12 1.26 24.28
N ILE A 139 -11.02 1.86 25.07
CA ILE A 139 -10.98 1.76 26.54
C ILE A 139 -11.16 0.31 26.97
N GLU A 140 -12.14 -0.40 26.41
CA GLU A 140 -12.41 -1.81 26.70
C GLU A 140 -11.27 -2.75 26.31
N ASN A 141 -10.63 -2.52 25.17
CA ASN A 141 -9.45 -3.30 24.79
C ASN A 141 -8.25 -2.96 25.68
N SER A 142 -8.08 -1.69 26.05
CA SER A 142 -7.03 -1.29 26.99
C SER A 142 -7.21 -1.92 28.37
N THR A 143 -8.44 -2.06 28.88
CA THR A 143 -8.69 -2.70 30.18
C THR A 143 -8.45 -4.20 30.13
N LYS A 144 -8.85 -4.88 29.04
CA LYS A 144 -8.61 -6.33 28.84
C LYS A 144 -7.14 -6.69 28.76
N LEU A 145 -6.30 -5.80 28.22
CA LEU A 145 -4.86 -6.05 28.04
C LEU A 145 -4.00 -5.70 29.27
N ARG A 146 -4.60 -5.19 30.36
CA ARG A 146 -3.83 -4.83 31.56
C ARG A 146 -3.48 -6.08 32.37
N VAL A 147 -2.23 -6.16 32.78
CA VAL A 147 -1.73 -7.18 33.72
C VAL A 147 -2.34 -7.00 35.12
N VAL A 148 -2.70 -5.77 35.49
CA VAL A 148 -3.24 -5.42 36.81
C VAL A 148 -4.53 -4.62 36.68
N ILE A 149 -5.54 -5.00 37.46
CA ILE A 149 -6.79 -4.25 37.57
C ILE A 149 -6.50 -2.93 38.27
N ARG A 150 -6.77 -1.84 37.58
CA ARG A 150 -6.44 -0.50 38.05
C ARG A 150 -7.61 0.08 38.88
N PRO A 151 -7.37 0.59 40.10
CA PRO A 151 -8.41 1.21 40.94
C PRO A 151 -8.96 2.50 40.32
N SER A 152 -10.10 2.98 40.81
CA SER A 152 -10.64 4.29 40.41
C SER A 152 -9.67 5.42 40.75
N LEU A 153 -9.80 6.58 40.08
CA LEU A 153 -8.95 7.74 40.36
C LEU A 153 -9.03 8.14 41.84
N GLU A 154 -10.24 8.15 42.41
CA GLU A 154 -10.48 8.53 43.80
C GLU A 154 -9.81 7.59 44.80
N THR A 155 -9.93 6.28 44.58
CA THR A 155 -9.26 5.28 45.41
C THR A 155 -7.75 5.41 45.29
N LEU A 156 -7.23 5.58 44.06
CA LEU A 156 -5.81 5.71 43.82
C LEU A 156 -5.20 6.95 44.49
N THR A 157 -5.91 8.09 44.48
CA THR A 157 -5.43 9.31 45.14
C THR A 157 -5.35 9.16 46.65
N LYS A 158 -6.37 8.56 47.29
CA LYS A 158 -6.37 8.29 48.73
C LYS A 158 -5.22 7.39 49.14
N GLU A 159 -4.99 6.33 48.38
CA GLU A 159 -3.89 5.40 48.66
C GLU A 159 -2.51 6.04 48.47
N ILE A 160 -2.37 6.98 47.53
CA ILE A 160 -1.12 7.73 47.34
C ILE A 160 -0.88 8.69 48.49
N GLU A 161 -1.92 9.32 49.04
CA GLU A 161 -1.82 10.17 50.23
C GLU A 161 -1.42 9.36 51.47
N GLU A 162 -1.93 8.13 51.60
CA GLU A 162 -1.66 7.26 52.74
C GLU A 162 -0.31 6.53 52.67
N PHE A 163 0.01 5.91 51.53
CA PHE A 163 1.18 5.01 51.38
C PHE A 163 2.29 5.58 50.49
N GLY A 164 2.05 6.72 49.83
CA GLY A 164 2.95 7.29 48.83
C GLY A 164 3.04 6.46 47.54
N TYR A 165 3.65 7.05 46.51
CA TYR A 165 3.76 6.44 45.19
C TYR A 165 4.48 5.07 45.19
N VAL A 166 5.50 4.91 46.04
CA VAL A 166 6.28 3.66 46.14
C VAL A 166 5.46 2.58 46.86
N GLY A 167 4.74 2.93 47.92
CA GLY A 167 3.88 2.00 48.65
C GLY A 167 2.72 1.48 47.79
N VAL A 168 2.06 2.38 47.06
CA VAL A 168 0.99 2.03 46.12
C VAL A 168 1.52 1.18 44.95
N GLY A 169 2.73 1.47 44.46
CA GLY A 169 3.38 0.63 43.46
C GLY A 169 3.55 -0.82 43.94
N ARG A 170 4.07 -1.01 45.16
CA ARG A 170 4.21 -2.33 45.77
C ARG A 170 2.85 -3.02 45.96
N LYS A 171 1.83 -2.29 46.42
CA LYS A 171 0.46 -2.80 46.61
C LYS A 171 -0.13 -3.41 45.33
N TYR A 172 0.10 -2.76 44.18
CA TYR A 172 -0.41 -3.21 42.88
C TYR A 172 0.60 -4.03 42.05
N GLY A 173 1.77 -4.36 42.59
CA GLY A 173 2.80 -5.12 41.87
C GLY A 173 3.39 -4.36 40.66
N VAL A 174 3.42 -3.03 40.71
CA VAL A 174 3.92 -2.16 39.63
C VAL A 174 4.96 -1.15 40.14
N SER A 175 5.70 -0.52 39.24
CA SER A 175 6.64 0.55 39.64
C SER A 175 5.91 1.83 40.03
N ASP A 176 6.52 2.65 40.89
CA ASP A 176 6.02 3.98 41.26
C ASP A 176 5.82 4.88 40.02
N ASN A 177 6.70 4.73 39.01
CA ASN A 177 6.56 5.38 37.72
C ASN A 177 5.31 4.91 36.96
N ALA A 178 4.91 3.64 37.09
CA ALA A 178 3.65 3.16 36.52
C ALA A 178 2.44 3.84 37.19
N ILE A 179 2.46 4.03 38.52
CA ILE A 179 1.43 4.77 39.25
C ILE A 179 1.35 6.24 38.80
N ARG A 180 2.49 6.91 38.56
CA ARG A 180 2.52 8.27 38.00
C ARG A 180 1.92 8.33 36.59
N LYS A 181 2.23 7.34 35.74
CA LYS A 181 1.64 7.20 34.40
C LYS A 181 0.15 6.93 34.46
N TRP A 182 -0.31 6.18 35.47
CA TRP A 182 -1.74 5.98 35.72
C TRP A 182 -2.40 7.34 35.93
N ILE A 183 -1.98 8.13 36.90
CA ILE A 183 -2.58 9.46 37.16
C ILE A 183 -2.60 10.34 35.90
N LYS A 184 -1.51 10.39 35.13
CA LYS A 184 -1.46 11.15 33.87
C LYS A 184 -2.52 10.70 32.86
N PHE A 185 -2.81 9.40 32.81
CA PHE A 185 -3.88 8.87 31.96
C PHE A 185 -5.28 9.30 32.43
N TYR A 186 -5.56 9.27 33.74
CA TYR A 186 -6.87 9.70 34.28
C TYR A 186 -7.12 11.20 34.13
N LYS A 187 -6.07 12.02 34.06
CA LYS A 187 -6.23 13.47 33.82
C LYS A 187 -6.46 13.81 32.34
N LYS A 188 -6.14 12.88 31.43
CA LYS A 188 -6.21 13.10 29.98
C LYS A 188 -7.57 12.70 29.39
N TYR A 189 -8.27 11.77 30.04
CA TYR A 189 -9.53 11.16 29.59
C TYR A 189 -10.49 11.10 30.77
#